data_AF-A0A841TUU2-F1
#
_entry.id   AF-A0A841TUU2-F1
#
_cell.length_a   1.000
_cell.length_b   1.000
_cell.length_c   1.000
_cell.angle_alpha   90.00
_cell.angle_beta   90.00
_cell.angle_gamma   90.00
#
_symmetry.space_group_name_H-M   'P 1'
#
loop_
_entity.id
_entity.type
_entity.pdbx_description
1 polymer ?
#
loop_
_entity_poly.entity_id
_entity_poly.type
_entity_poly.pdbx_seq_one_letter_code
_entity_poly.pdbx_strand_id
1 'polypeptide(L)'
;MDAIQRTEKAIRSIRIQPVNYEVEIHAAIRKALLAHEIGFDYEVRLAPRNRIDFLTHERVGIEVKKGKPNELSVLRQLNRYAAFPEVEAIILVIQRYQDVPSEVNGKPCMSIGLNKLWGIASR
;
A
#
# COMPACT_ATOMS: atom_id res chain seq x y z
N MET A 1 7.10 17.72 -1.80
CA MET A 1 6.44 16.53 -1.25
C MET A 1 7.41 15.38 -1.34
N ASP A 2 7.57 14.65 -0.24
CA ASP A 2 8.34 13.42 -0.18
C ASP A 2 7.66 12.29 -1.00
N ALA A 3 8.41 11.27 -1.43
CA ALA A 3 7.93 10.19 -2.30
C ALA A 3 6.75 9.43 -1.68
N ILE A 4 6.80 9.17 -0.37
CA ILE A 4 5.69 8.54 0.35
C ILE A 4 4.43 9.42 0.35
N GLN A 5 4.57 10.74 0.47
CA GLN A 5 3.43 11.67 0.46
C GLN A 5 2.78 11.73 -0.93
N ARG A 6 3.58 11.68 -2.01
CA ARG A 6 3.04 11.61 -3.40
C ARG A 6 2.26 10.31 -3.61
N THR A 7 2.86 9.19 -3.20
CA THR A 7 2.23 7.87 -3.29
C THR A 7 0.95 7.80 -2.47
N GLU A 8 0.97 8.33 -1.24
CA GLU A 8 -0.21 8.46 -0.39
C GLU A 8 -1.31 9.28 -1.08
N LYS A 9 -0.98 10.46 -1.61
CA LYS A 9 -1.93 11.32 -2.32
C LYS A 9 -2.58 10.59 -3.51
N ALA A 10 -1.80 9.85 -4.29
CA ALA A 10 -2.30 9.03 -5.38
C ALA A 10 -3.29 7.97 -4.87
N ILE A 11 -2.90 7.18 -3.86
CA ILE A 11 -3.76 6.15 -3.29
C ILE A 11 -5.05 6.74 -2.69
N ARG A 12 -4.97 7.90 -2.01
CA ARG A 12 -6.15 8.59 -1.46
C ARG A 12 -7.12 9.12 -2.52
N SER A 13 -6.66 9.27 -3.77
CA SER A 13 -7.52 9.68 -4.89
C SER A 13 -8.38 8.54 -5.44
N ILE A 14 -8.13 7.29 -5.03
CA ILE A 14 -8.90 6.12 -5.46
C ILE A 14 -10.39 6.29 -5.07
N ARG A 15 -11.26 6.04 -6.05
CA ARG A 15 -12.71 5.95 -5.87
C ARG A 15 -13.17 4.63 -6.48
N ILE A 16 -13.50 3.67 -5.60
CA ILE A 16 -14.03 2.36 -5.97
C ILE A 16 -15.24 2.07 -5.11
N GLN A 17 -16.23 1.39 -5.68
CA GLN A 17 -17.35 0.82 -4.93
C GLN A 17 -16.85 -0.29 -4.00
N PRO A 18 -17.67 -0.78 -3.05
CA PRO A 18 -17.32 -1.95 -2.26
C PRO A 18 -16.87 -3.10 -3.17
N VAL A 19 -15.58 -3.41 -3.11
CA VAL A 19 -14.93 -4.38 -4.00
C VAL A 19 -15.07 -5.79 -3.47
N ASN A 20 -15.36 -6.72 -4.39
CA ASN A 20 -15.49 -8.13 -4.06
C ASN A 20 -14.16 -8.87 -4.20
N TYR A 21 -13.18 -8.34 -4.92
CA TYR A 21 -11.93 -9.03 -5.22
C TYR A 21 -10.69 -8.14 -5.07
N GLU A 22 -9.57 -8.74 -4.69
CA GLU A 22 -8.30 -8.02 -4.46
C GLU A 22 -7.73 -7.43 -5.77
N VAL A 23 -7.97 -8.13 -6.89
CA VAL A 23 -7.61 -7.68 -8.23
C VAL A 23 -8.22 -6.32 -8.60
N GLU A 24 -9.41 -6.00 -8.09
CA GLU A 24 -10.08 -4.71 -8.32
C GLU A 24 -9.34 -3.58 -7.58
N ILE A 25 -8.86 -3.85 -6.36
CA ILE A 25 -8.02 -2.93 -5.60
C ILE A 25 -6.72 -2.69 -6.34
N HIS A 26 -6.07 -3.76 -6.83
CA HIS A 26 -4.82 -3.66 -7.56
C HIS A 26 -5.00 -2.83 -8.84
N ALA A 27 -6.09 -3.05 -9.59
CA ALA A 27 -6.41 -2.26 -10.78
C ALA A 27 -6.62 -0.77 -10.45
N ALA A 28 -7.30 -0.48 -9.35
CA ALA A 28 -7.54 0.89 -8.91
C ALA A 28 -6.26 1.61 -8.47
N ILE A 29 -5.37 0.91 -7.75
CA ILE A 29 -4.05 1.43 -7.38
C ILE A 29 -3.23 1.73 -8.63
N ARG A 30 -3.16 0.80 -9.60
CA ARG A 30 -2.46 1.03 -10.88
C ARG A 30 -2.98 2.28 -11.58
N LYS A 31 -4.30 2.41 -11.72
CA LYS A 31 -4.92 3.57 -12.36
C LYS A 31 -4.58 4.87 -11.63
N ALA A 32 -4.58 4.85 -10.29
CA ALA A 32 -4.25 6.03 -9.50
C ALA A 32 -2.76 6.42 -9.60
N LEU A 33 -1.85 5.46 -9.56
CA LEU A 33 -0.42 5.73 -9.74
C LEU A 33 -0.12 6.31 -11.12
N LEU A 34 -0.71 5.73 -12.18
CA LEU A 34 -0.58 6.24 -13.55
C LEU A 34 -1.15 7.65 -13.71
N ALA A 35 -2.32 7.94 -13.12
CA ALA A 35 -2.94 9.26 -13.17
C ALA A 35 -2.16 10.35 -12.44
N HIS A 36 -1.26 9.97 -11.52
CA HIS A 36 -0.34 10.88 -10.82
C HIS A 36 1.10 10.78 -11.36
N GLU A 37 1.30 10.12 -12.51
CA GLU A 37 2.59 9.97 -13.18
C GLU A 37 3.67 9.30 -12.29
N ILE A 38 3.25 8.42 -11.39
CA ILE A 38 4.15 7.66 -10.51
C ILE A 38 4.53 6.36 -11.22
N GLY A 39 5.81 6.20 -11.58
CA GLY A 39 6.34 4.95 -12.11
C GLY A 39 6.41 3.87 -11.04
N PHE A 40 6.06 2.63 -11.41
CA PHE A 40 6.05 1.48 -10.50
C PHE A 40 6.23 0.16 -11.25
N ASP A 41 6.75 -0.82 -10.51
CA ASP A 41 6.71 -2.23 -10.85
C ASP A 41 5.61 -2.95 -10.05
N TYR A 42 5.01 -3.98 -10.65
CA TYR A 42 3.93 -4.77 -10.07
C TYR A 42 4.38 -6.19 -9.74
N GLU A 43 3.94 -6.73 -8.60
CA GLU A 43 4.27 -8.08 -8.10
C GLU A 43 5.78 -8.34 -8.01
N VAL A 44 6.51 -7.38 -7.44
CA VAL A 44 7.98 -7.35 -7.39
C VAL A 44 8.51 -8.41 -6.43
N ARG A 45 9.36 -9.30 -6.95
CA ARG A 45 10.07 -10.30 -6.15
C ARG A 45 11.34 -9.69 -5.56
N LEU A 46 11.29 -9.31 -4.29
CA LEU A 46 12.45 -8.81 -3.54
C LEU A 46 13.43 -9.96 -3.20
N ALA A 47 12.89 -11.15 -2.91
CA ALA A 47 13.65 -12.37 -2.65
C ALA A 47 12.72 -13.60 -2.80
N PRO A 48 13.23 -14.84 -2.74
CA PRO A 48 12.38 -16.02 -2.67
C PRO A 48 11.34 -15.87 -1.56
N ARG A 49 10.06 -16.09 -1.90
CA ARG A 49 8.89 -15.93 -1.01
C ARG A 49 8.63 -14.52 -0.46
N ASN A 50 9.34 -13.50 -0.95
CA ASN A 50 9.11 -12.10 -0.61
C ASN A 50 8.70 -11.35 -1.88
N ARG A 51 7.39 -11.22 -2.07
CA ARG A 51 6.79 -10.51 -3.20
C ARG A 51 5.92 -9.39 -2.67
N ILE A 52 6.32 -8.16 -2.95
CA ILE A 52 5.52 -6.97 -2.62
C ILE A 52 4.60 -6.66 -3.80
N ASP A 53 3.38 -6.19 -3.53
CA ASP A 53 2.39 -5.99 -4.59
C ASP A 53 2.79 -4.89 -5.57
N PHE A 54 3.36 -3.79 -5.06
CA PHE A 54 3.94 -2.74 -5.89
C PHE A 54 5.20 -2.17 -5.28
N LEU A 55 6.11 -1.73 -6.14
CA LEU A 55 7.25 -0.90 -5.77
C LEU A 55 7.32 0.30 -6.70
N THR A 56 7.20 1.51 -6.17
CA THR A 56 7.40 2.71 -7.00
C THR A 56 8.87 2.84 -7.38
N HIS A 57 9.17 3.51 -8.49
CA HIS A 57 10.56 3.80 -8.89
C HIS A 57 11.28 4.70 -7.87
N GLU A 58 10.51 5.39 -7.02
CA GLU A 58 10.99 6.16 -5.88
C GLU A 58 11.06 5.34 -4.58
N ARG A 59 11.05 4.00 -4.70
CA ARG A 59 11.31 3.03 -3.62
C ARG A 59 10.25 3.01 -2.51
N VAL A 60 9.02 3.41 -2.82
CA VAL A 60 7.87 3.23 -1.91
C VAL A 60 7.22 1.89 -2.22
N GLY A 61 7.27 0.97 -1.26
CA GLY A 61 6.57 -0.31 -1.31
C GLY A 61 5.09 -0.14 -0.98
N ILE A 62 4.21 -0.80 -1.73
CA ILE A 62 2.78 -0.83 -1.47
C ILE A 62 2.35 -2.28 -1.30
N GLU A 63 1.74 -2.60 -0.16
CA GLU A 63 1.17 -3.92 0.14
C GLU A 63 -0.34 -3.81 0.29
N VAL A 64 -1.09 -4.71 -0.34
CA VAL A 64 -2.55 -4.69 -0.35
C VAL A 64 -3.11 -5.82 0.52
N LYS A 65 -4.15 -5.53 1.30
CA LYS A 65 -4.89 -6.54 2.07
C LYS A 65 -6.40 -6.33 2.03
N LYS A 66 -7.14 -7.42 1.87
CA LYS A 66 -8.60 -7.45 2.05
C LYS A 66 -9.02 -7.80 3.49
N GLY A 67 -10.25 -7.43 3.83
CA GLY A 67 -10.87 -7.75 5.11
C GLY A 67 -10.16 -7.10 6.30
N LYS A 68 -9.98 -7.89 7.37
CA LYS A 68 -9.21 -7.55 8.56
C LYS A 68 -8.20 -8.68 8.80
N PRO A 69 -7.04 -8.67 8.12
CA PRO A 69 -6.01 -9.68 8.30
C PRO A 69 -5.47 -9.66 9.73
N ASN A 70 -4.74 -10.71 10.11
CA ASN A 70 -4.06 -10.74 11.39
C ASN A 70 -2.97 -9.66 11.46
N GLU A 71 -3.08 -8.75 12.42
CA GLU A 71 -2.21 -7.58 12.58
C GLU A 71 -0.73 -7.96 12.75
N LEU A 72 -0.44 -8.98 13.57
CA LEU A 72 0.93 -9.47 13.78
C LEU A 72 1.55 -10.05 12.50
N SER A 73 0.75 -10.79 11.72
CA SER A 73 1.19 -11.34 10.44
C SER A 73 1.51 -10.23 9.44
N VAL A 74 0.68 -9.19 9.39
CA VAL A 74 0.94 -8.03 8.53
C VAL A 74 2.20 -7.31 8.99
N LEU A 75 2.33 -6.99 10.28
CA LEU A 75 3.51 -6.31 10.80
C LEU A 75 4.80 -7.08 10.51
N ARG A 76 4.81 -8.41 10.67
CA ARG A 76 5.95 -9.25 10.29
C ARG A 76 6.26 -9.16 8.81
N GLN A 77 5.26 -9.09 7.95
CA GLN A 77 5.43 -8.94 6.51
C GLN A 77 6.03 -7.58 6.15
N LEU A 78 5.49 -6.48 6.71
CA LEU A 78 6.00 -5.13 6.47
C LEU A 78 7.45 -4.99 6.97
N ASN A 79 7.79 -5.55 8.13
CA ASN A 79 9.17 -5.58 8.62
C ASN A 79 10.11 -6.34 7.68
N ARG A 80 9.68 -7.49 7.13
CA ARG A 80 10.50 -8.22 6.14
C ARG A 80 10.74 -7.38 4.90
N TYR A 81 9.73 -6.67 4.39
CA TYR A 81 9.89 -5.84 3.20
C TYR A 81 10.78 -4.63 3.46
N ALA A 82 10.64 -3.99 4.63
CA ALA A 82 11.48 -2.86 5.03
C ALA A 82 12.96 -3.23 5.25
N ALA A 83 13.29 -4.52 5.38
CA ALA A 83 14.67 -4.99 5.45
C ALA A 83 15.40 -4.93 4.10
N PHE A 84 14.68 -4.87 2.97
CA PHE A 84 15.29 -4.78 1.65
C PHE A 84 15.70 -3.34 1.35
N PRO A 85 16.92 -3.09 0.83
CA PRO A 85 17.35 -1.74 0.48
C PRO A 85 16.42 -1.10 -0.54
N GLU A 86 15.92 -1.85 -1.53
CA GLU A 86 15.03 -1.37 -2.60
C GLU A 86 13.73 -0.72 -2.10
N VAL A 87 13.34 -0.97 -0.84
CA VAL A 87 12.17 -0.38 -0.21
C VAL A 87 12.64 0.67 0.80
N GLU A 88 12.38 1.95 0.57
CA GLU A 88 12.73 3.05 1.50
C GLU A 88 11.54 3.52 2.34
N ALA A 89 10.31 3.18 1.95
CA ALA A 89 9.08 3.50 2.66
C ALA A 89 8.00 2.45 2.34
N ILE A 90 7.00 2.29 3.21
CA ILE A 90 5.92 1.32 3.02
C ILE A 90 4.55 1.95 3.24
N ILE A 91 3.62 1.68 2.32
CA ILE A 91 2.20 1.97 2.48
C ILE A 91 1.42 0.66 2.47
N LEU A 92 0.77 0.34 3.59
CA LEU A 92 -0.25 -0.69 3.63
C LEU A 92 -1.57 -0.12 3.11
N VAL A 93 -2.12 -0.69 2.04
CA VAL A 93 -3.47 -0.40 1.55
C VAL A 93 -4.39 -1.52 1.97
N ILE A 94 -5.36 -1.22 2.83
CA ILE A 94 -6.20 -2.24 3.44
C ILE A 94 -7.68 -1.91 3.32
N GLN A 95 -8.54 -2.91 3.12
CA GLN A 95 -9.99 -2.70 3.06
C GLN A 95 -10.51 -2.08 4.37
N ARG A 96 -10.36 -2.77 5.51
CA ARG A 96 -10.68 -2.22 6.83
C ARG A 96 -9.41 -1.70 7.46
N TYR A 97 -9.41 -0.41 7.79
CA TYR A 97 -8.27 0.25 8.43
C TYR A 97 -7.77 -0.55 9.64
N GLN A 98 -6.46 -0.76 9.69
CA GLN A 98 -5.74 -1.24 10.86
C GLN A 98 -4.54 -0.33 11.07
N ASP A 99 -4.19 -0.07 12.33
CA ASP A 99 -3.01 0.72 12.65
C ASP A 99 -1.73 -0.07 12.34
N VAL A 100 -0.71 0.68 11.97
CA VAL A 100 0.67 0.21 11.82
C VAL A 100 1.58 1.23 12.50
N PRO A 101 2.77 0.84 12.99
CA PRO A 101 3.77 1.78 13.44
C PRO A 101 4.09 2.82 12.34
N SER A 102 4.41 4.05 12.74
CA SER A 102 4.83 5.10 11.81
C SER A 102 6.15 4.78 11.10
N GLU A 103 6.91 3.83 11.64
CA GLU A 103 8.13 3.30 11.04
C GLU A 103 8.24 1.79 11.24
N VAL A 104 8.74 1.07 10.23
CA VAL A 104 9.19 -0.32 10.36
C VAL A 104 10.62 -0.43 9.87
N ASN A 105 11.49 -1.07 10.66
CA ASN A 105 12.91 -1.18 10.35
C ASN A 105 13.60 0.19 10.02
N GLY A 106 13.22 1.25 10.74
CA GLY A 106 13.74 2.61 10.55
C GLY A 106 13.24 3.33 9.28
N LYS A 107 12.25 2.75 8.59
CA LYS A 107 11.69 3.30 7.34
C LYS A 107 10.25 3.75 7.53
N PRO A 108 9.82 4.88 6.94
CA PRO A 108 8.46 5.37 7.08
C PRO A 108 7.41 4.33 6.69
N CYS A 109 6.37 4.22 7.50
CA CYS A 109 5.30 3.25 7.33
C CYS A 109 3.94 3.88 7.65
N MET A 110 2.95 3.62 6.81
CA MET A 110 1.58 4.07 7.06
C MET A 110 0.53 3.10 6.53
N SER A 111 -0.70 3.27 6.99
CA SER A 111 -1.86 2.47 6.59
C SER A 111 -2.93 3.37 5.99
N ILE A 112 -3.50 2.94 4.87
CA ILE A 112 -4.61 3.61 4.20
C ILE A 112 -5.78 2.63 4.11
N GLY A 113 -6.86 2.97 4.82
CA GLY A 113 -8.11 2.22 4.78
C GLY A 113 -8.96 2.60 3.56
N LEU A 114 -9.19 1.67 2.63
CA LEU A 114 -10.00 1.91 1.43
C LEU A 114 -11.46 2.22 1.75
N ASN A 115 -12.04 1.63 2.80
CA ASN A 115 -13.41 1.96 3.23
C ASN A 115 -13.60 3.45 3.52
N LYS A 116 -12.54 4.16 3.94
CA LYS A 116 -12.56 5.62 4.18
C LYS A 116 -12.50 6.43 2.87
N LEU A 117 -12.17 5.78 1.75
CA LEU A 117 -12.04 6.38 0.42
C LEU A 117 -13.23 6.07 -0.50
N TRP A 118 -14.16 5.20 -0.06
CA TRP A 118 -15.31 4.72 -0.85
C TRP A 118 -16.45 5.73 -1.01
N GLY A 119 -16.22 7.01 -0.74
CA GLY A 119 -17.24 8.05 -0.93
C GLY A 119 -18.48 7.91 -0.02
N ILE A 120 -18.49 6.93 0.90
CA ILE A 120 -19.45 6.90 1.98
C ILE A 120 -18.96 7.93 3.00
N ALA A 121 -19.41 9.17 2.83
CA ALA A 121 -19.46 10.11 3.93
C ALA A 121 -20.31 9.46 5.03
N SER A 122 -19.66 8.79 5.99
CA SER A 122 -20.31 8.56 7.28
C SER A 122 -20.55 9.94 7.88
N ARG A 123 -21.82 10.34 7.95
CA ARG A 123 -22.28 11.37 8.88
C ARG A 123 -21.82 11.04 10.29
#